data_AF-A0A3N7GCE0-F1
#
_entry.id   AF-A0A3N7GCE0-F1
#
_cell.length_a   1.000
_cell.length_b   1.000
_cell.length_c   1.000
_cell.angle_alpha   90.00
_cell.angle_beta   90.00
_cell.angle_gamma   90.00
#
_symmetry.space_group_name_H-M   'P 1'
#
loop_
_entity.id
_entity.type
_entity.pdbx_description
1 polymer ?
#
loop_
_entity_poly.entity_id
_entity_poly.type
_entity_poly.pdbx_seq_one_letter_code
_entity_poly.pdbx_strand_id
1 'polypeptide(L)' 'MSYRIAIAGAGIGGLAAATLLAREGHEVALFERFAAPNRAPSARAW' A
#
# COMPACT_ATOMS: atom_id res chain seq x y z
N MET A 1 15.73 6.33 13.15
CA MET A 1 14.74 7.43 13.14
C MET A 1 13.41 6.81 12.74
N SER A 2 12.31 7.05 13.46
CA SER A 2 10.98 6.55 13.05
C SER A 2 10.19 7.66 12.37
N TYR A 3 9.36 7.30 11.40
CA TYR A 3 8.58 8.23 10.58
C TYR A 3 7.14 7.72 10.48
N ARG A 4 6.22 8.64 10.26
CA ARG A 4 4.84 8.33 9.86
C ARG A 4 4.74 8.40 8.35
N ILE A 5 4.36 7.30 7.72
CA ILE A 5 4.41 7.14 6.27
C ILE A 5 3.03 6.73 5.76
N ALA A 6 2.48 7.52 4.85
CA ALA A 6 1.27 7.18 4.13
C ALA A 6 1.61 6.61 2.75
N ILE A 7 1.03 5.47 2.39
CA ILE A 7 1.20 4.81 1.08
C ILE A 7 -0.16 4.75 0.39
N ALA A 8 -0.24 5.30 -0.81
CA ALA A 8 -1.45 5.27 -1.63
C ALA A 8 -1.34 4.14 -2.69
N GLY A 9 -2.16 3.11 -2.53
CA GLY A 9 -2.28 1.95 -3.42
C GLY A 9 -1.75 0.65 -2.81
N ALA A 10 -2.59 -0.39 -2.78
CA ALA A 10 -2.26 -1.74 -2.30
C ALA A 10 -1.86 -2.71 -3.44
N GLY A 11 -1.16 -2.19 -4.45
CA GLY A 11 -0.47 -3.02 -5.44
C GLY A 11 0.81 -3.66 -4.88
N ILE A 12 1.52 -4.45 -5.69
CA ILE A 12 2.73 -5.16 -5.24
C ILE A 12 3.80 -4.21 -4.69
N GLY A 13 4.01 -3.06 -5.33
CA GLY A 13 4.97 -2.06 -4.86
C GLY A 13 4.57 -1.43 -3.53
N GLY A 14 3.29 -1.08 -3.37
CA GLY A 14 2.76 -0.49 -2.13
C GLY A 14 2.81 -1.45 -0.95
N LEU A 15 2.43 -2.71 -1.16
CA LEU A 15 2.51 -3.76 -0.12
C LEU A 15 3.96 -4.10 0.24
N ALA A 16 4.87 -4.18 -0.75
CA ALA A 16 6.29 -4.41 -0.50
C ALA A 16 6.91 -3.26 0.32
N ALA A 17 6.68 -2.01 -0.10
CA ALA A 17 7.14 -0.84 0.64
C ALA A 17 6.58 -0.79 2.06
N ALA A 18 5.27 -1.01 2.24
CA ALA A 18 4.64 -1.03 3.56
C ALA A 18 5.25 -2.09 4.47
N THR A 19 5.50 -3.28 3.93
CA THR A 19 6.09 -4.39 4.68
C THR A 19 7.52 -4.08 5.14
N LEU A 20 8.36 -3.56 4.23
CA LEU A 20 9.76 -3.25 4.53
C LEU A 20 9.85 -2.09 5.53
N LEU A 21 9.10 -1.01 5.32
CA LEU A 21 9.10 0.15 6.21
C LEU A 21 8.56 -0.18 7.61
N ALA A 22 7.52 -1.02 7.70
CA ALA A 22 7.02 -1.49 8.99
C ALA A 22 8.08 -2.34 9.73
N ARG A 23 8.83 -3.19 9.01
CA ARG A 23 9.95 -3.97 9.58
C ARG A 23 11.10 -3.11 10.06
N GLU A 24 11.34 -1.97 9.41
CA GLU A 24 12.32 -0.97 9.84
C GLU A 24 11.86 -0.11 11.04
N GLY A 25 10.61 -0.29 11.50
CA GLY A 25 10.07 0.39 12.68
C GLY A 25 9.38 1.72 12.40
N HIS A 26 8.95 1.95 11.17
CA HIS A 26 8.12 3.11 10.81
C HIS A 26 6.63 2.84 11.09
N GLU A 27 5.90 3.90 11.42
CA GLU A 27 4.44 3.87 11.49
C GLU A 27 3.89 4.04 10.06
N VAL A 28 3.28 2.99 9.52
CA VAL A 28 2.82 2.96 8.12
C VAL A 28 1.31 2.86 8.04
N ALA A 29 0.68 3.74 7.27
CA ALA A 29 -0.72 3.65 6.87
C ALA A 29 -0.81 3.41 5.35
N LEU A 30 -1.41 2.29 4.95
CA LEU A 30 -1.66 1.93 3.56
C LEU A 30 -3.13 2.20 3.23
N PHE A 31 -3.37 2.97 2.15
CA PHE A 31 -4.71 3.28 1.66
C PHE A 31 -4.94 2.63 0.30
N GLU A 32 -6.12 2.06 0.09
CA GLU A 32 -6.55 1.48 -1.17
C GLU A 32 -7.98 1.94 -1.48
N ARG A 33 -8.27 2.22 -2.76
CA ARG A 33 -9.61 2.63 -3.20
C ARG A 33 -10.58 1.45 -3.30
N PHE A 34 -10.06 0.24 -3.51
CA PHE A 34 -10.85 -0.98 -3.58
C PHE A 34 -11.05 -1.57 -2.18
N ALA A 35 -12.27 -2.06 -1.92
CA ALA A 35 -12.61 -2.69 -0.64
C ALA A 35 -11.87 -4.03 -0.40
N ALA A 36 -11.30 -4.63 -1.44
CA ALA A 36 -10.51 -5.84 -1.38
C ALA A 36 -9.27 -5.73 -2.31
N PRO A 37 -8.19 -6.49 -2.05
CA PRO A 37 -7.00 -6.48 -2.89
C PRO A 37 -7.38 -6.86 -4.33
N ASN A 38 -7.30 -5.91 -5.24
CA ASN A 38 -7.60 -6.16 -6.64
C ASN A 38 -6.33 -6.65 -7.36
N ARG A 39 -6.36 -7.88 -7.86
CA ARG A 39 -5.22 -8.51 -8.56
C ARG A 39 -5.13 -8.13 -10.05
N ALA A 40 -6.09 -7.41 -10.63
CA ALA A 40 -6.21 -7.26 -12.10
C ALA A 40 -7.07 -6.05 -12.55
N PRO A 41 -7.04 -5.62 -13.83
CA PRO A 41 -7.67 -4.36 -14.25
C PRO A 41 -9.19 -4.49 -14.16
N SER A 42 -9.79 -3.78 -13.21
CA SER A 42 -11.23 -3.64 -13.13
C SER A 42 -11.73 -3.02 -14.44
N ALA A 43 -12.80 -3.57 -15.02
CA ALA A 43 -13.41 -3.18 -16.30
C ALA A 43 -13.86 -1.69 -16.44
N ARG A 44 -13.55 -0.84 -15.46
CA ARG A 44 -13.69 0.62 -15.47
C ARG A 44 -12.31 1.29 -15.46
N ALA A 45 -11.43 0.83 -16.34
CA ALA A 45 -10.11 1.42 -16.59
C ALA A 45 -9.96 1.75 -18.09
N TRP A 46 -10.98 2.40 -18.64
CA TRP A 46 -10.93 3.31 -19.79
C TRP A 46 -11.93 4.43 -19.50
#